data_AF-A0A0F9MCR5-F1
#
_entry.id   AF-A0A0F9MCR5-F1
#
_cell.length_a   1.000
_cell.length_b   1.000
_cell.length_c   1.000
_cell.angle_alpha   90.00
_cell.angle_beta   90.00
_cell.angle_gamma   90.00
#
_symmetry.space_group_name_H-M   'P 1'
#
loop_
_entity.id
_entity.type
_entity.pdbx_description
1 polymer ?
#
loop_
_entity_poly.entity_id
_entity_poly.type
_entity_poly.pdbx_seq_one_letter_code
_entity_poly.pdbx_strand_id
1 'polypeptide(L)'
;MPSLATFNAFVLSTGIAIKTGPDDILNDAVKNTYFLSRMLKGRDAAQSVQAGEKIKDQVQLNDVGTAEFYDPNEDMDVQNVDSAVNITIDWRFIADHFSYTQQEVTLNSGNPQTYYKNLIKGKRQACKTSTFNKMEDALWATPSNADMEASSGKVPFSIASLITTDGLAPSGFTTIMGVNPTTETGWRNQIETYDATNIRDDNDGILHAMDRMWHKCRFIAPMGGPAEYFASDKLQK
;
A
#
# COMPACT_ATOMS: atom_id res chain seq x y z
N MET A 1 7.54 45.67 51.01
CA MET A 1 7.75 44.78 49.85
C MET A 1 6.66 43.73 49.88
N PRO A 2 5.97 43.44 48.77
CA PRO A 2 4.95 42.38 48.74
C PRO A 2 5.60 41.05 49.15
N SER A 3 4.86 40.23 49.89
CA SER A 3 5.35 38.92 50.33
C SER A 3 5.59 38.01 49.12
N LEU A 4 6.52 37.06 49.24
CA LEU A 4 6.79 36.06 48.20
C LEU A 4 5.51 35.33 47.77
N ALA A 5 4.56 35.13 48.69
CA ALA A 5 3.26 34.52 48.42
C ALA A 5 2.37 35.41 47.52
N THR A 6 2.36 36.71 47.74
CA THR A 6 1.59 37.67 46.93
C THR A 6 2.16 37.80 45.52
N PHE A 7 3.48 37.73 45.39
CA PHE A 7 4.16 37.72 44.08
C PHE A 7 3.86 36.44 43.29
N ASN A 8 3.92 35.27 43.93
CA ASN A 8 3.56 34.00 43.28
C ASN A 8 2.09 33.98 42.83
N ALA A 9 1.16 34.51 43.65
CA ALA A 9 -0.25 34.63 43.28
C ALA A 9 -0.48 35.59 42.10
N PHE A 10 0.24 36.71 42.06
CA PHE A 10 0.19 37.66 40.94
C PHE A 10 0.68 37.02 39.64
N VAL A 11 1.83 36.34 39.66
CA VAL A 11 2.39 35.63 38.48
C VAL A 11 1.47 34.51 37.99
N LEU A 12 0.81 33.77 38.89
CA LEU A 12 -0.17 32.75 38.52
C LEU A 12 -1.45 33.35 37.92
N SER A 13 -1.90 34.51 38.40
CA SER A 13 -3.15 35.14 37.94
C SER A 13 -3.01 35.98 36.66
N THR A 14 -1.81 36.49 36.38
CA THR A 14 -1.51 37.35 35.22
C THR A 14 -0.72 36.65 34.13
N GLY A 15 -0.22 35.44 34.40
CA GLY A 15 0.43 34.60 33.40
C GLY A 15 -0.55 34.20 32.30
N ILE A 16 -0.07 34.20 31.05
CA ILE A 16 -0.85 33.76 29.89
C ILE A 16 -1.27 32.29 30.12
N ALA A 17 -2.57 32.06 30.31
CA ALA A 17 -3.12 30.72 30.46
C ALA A 17 -3.15 30.01 29.09
N ILE A 18 -2.11 29.23 28.80
CA ILE A 18 -2.06 28.42 27.59
C ILE A 18 -2.93 27.17 27.81
N LYS A 19 -3.96 27.00 26.99
CA LYS A 19 -4.99 25.96 27.14
C LYS A 19 -4.49 24.53 26.89
N THR A 20 -3.37 24.35 26.19
CA THR A 20 -2.74 23.05 25.94
C THR A 20 -1.48 22.89 26.78
N GLY A 21 -1.32 21.72 27.41
CA GLY A 21 -0.15 21.45 28.25
C GLY A 21 1.16 21.47 27.46
N PRO A 22 2.32 21.51 28.14
CA PRO A 22 3.64 21.47 27.48
C PRO A 22 3.85 20.22 26.60
N ASP A 23 3.12 19.14 26.88
CA ASP A 23 3.19 17.88 26.13
C ASP A 23 2.16 17.78 25.00
N ASP A 24 1.13 18.63 24.98
CA ASP A 24 0.05 18.59 24.00
C ASP A 24 0.44 19.41 22.77
N ILE A 25 1.22 18.80 21.87
CA ILE A 25 1.61 19.41 20.60
C ILE A 25 0.56 19.05 19.55
N LEU A 26 -0.24 20.05 19.17
CA LEU A 26 -1.21 19.94 18.09
C LEU A 26 -0.45 19.97 16.76
N ASN A 27 -0.53 18.88 16.01
CA ASN A 27 0.20 18.70 14.75
C ASN A 27 -0.80 18.53 13.61
N ASP A 28 -0.95 19.61 12.84
CA ASP A 28 -1.81 19.70 11.67
C ASP A 28 -1.04 19.53 10.35
N ALA A 29 0.26 19.19 10.43
CA ALA A 29 1.12 19.02 9.26
C ALA A 29 1.07 17.60 8.66
N VAL A 30 0.28 16.71 9.25
CA VAL A 30 0.09 15.34 8.75
C VAL A 30 -0.83 15.40 7.54
N LYS A 31 -0.40 14.85 6.40
CA LYS A 31 -1.33 14.58 5.29
C LYS A 31 -2.37 13.58 5.79
N ASN A 32 -3.58 13.59 5.22
CA ASN A 32 -4.62 12.61 5.54
C ASN A 32 -4.22 11.19 5.03
N THR A 33 -3.23 10.57 5.66
CA THR A 33 -2.61 9.27 5.30
C THR A 33 -3.47 8.08 5.73
N TYR A 34 -4.77 8.14 5.40
CA TYR A 34 -5.72 7.07 5.70
C TYR A 34 -5.53 5.85 4.81
N PHE A 35 -4.86 5.99 3.67
CA PHE A 35 -4.78 4.95 2.66
C PHE A 35 -3.91 3.78 3.12
N LEU A 36 -2.69 4.06 3.60
CA LEU A 36 -1.80 3.02 4.13
C LEU A 36 -2.41 2.28 5.32
N SER A 37 -3.07 3.00 6.23
CA SER A 37 -3.75 2.39 7.38
C SER A 37 -4.91 1.49 6.95
N ARG A 38 -5.69 1.89 5.93
CA ARG A 38 -6.76 1.05 5.37
C ARG A 38 -6.23 -0.18 4.64
N MET A 39 -5.11 -0.05 3.92
CA MET A 39 -4.50 -1.16 3.20
C MET A 39 -3.98 -2.27 4.14
N LEU A 40 -3.49 -1.88 5.32
CA LEU A 40 -2.99 -2.81 6.33
C LEU A 40 -4.10 -3.33 7.26
N LYS A 41 -5.26 -2.67 7.32
CA LYS A 41 -6.36 -3.06 8.22
C LYS A 41 -7.01 -4.35 7.73
N GLY A 42 -6.94 -5.40 8.53
CA GLY A 42 -7.56 -6.70 8.26
C GLY A 42 -6.64 -7.73 7.60
N ARG A 43 -5.37 -7.39 7.35
CA ARG A 43 -4.35 -8.39 6.97
C ARG A 43 -3.76 -9.03 8.22
N ASP A 44 -3.58 -10.34 8.20
CA ASP A 44 -2.94 -11.07 9.29
C ASP A 44 -1.45 -10.71 9.38
N ALA A 45 -0.92 -10.61 10.59
CA ALA A 45 0.46 -10.23 10.84
C ALA A 45 1.44 -11.18 10.13
N ALA A 46 1.10 -12.47 10.04
CA ALA A 46 1.87 -13.48 9.32
C ALA A 46 1.97 -13.23 7.80
N GLN A 47 0.97 -12.60 7.18
CA GLN A 47 1.02 -12.22 5.76
C GLN A 47 1.84 -10.95 5.54
N SER A 48 1.94 -10.09 6.56
CA SER A 48 2.68 -8.82 6.49
C SER A 48 4.16 -8.95 6.87
N VAL A 49 4.53 -9.96 7.67
CA VAL A 49 5.90 -10.20 8.13
C VAL A 49 6.50 -11.32 7.31
N GLN A 50 7.20 -10.96 6.25
CA GLN A 50 7.96 -11.90 5.42
C GLN A 50 9.46 -11.79 5.74
N ALA A 51 10.16 -12.92 5.65
CA ALA A 51 11.60 -13.01 5.87
C ALA A 51 12.29 -13.55 4.61
N GLY A 52 13.58 -13.25 4.45
CA GLY A 52 14.38 -13.67 3.29
C GLY A 52 15.05 -12.50 2.58
N GLU A 53 15.79 -12.77 1.51
CA GLU A 53 16.51 -11.75 0.74
C GLU A 53 15.57 -10.86 -0.10
N LYS A 54 14.43 -11.41 -0.51
CA LYS A 54 13.41 -10.75 -1.33
C LYS A 54 12.02 -11.16 -0.85
N ILE A 55 11.04 -10.29 -1.09
CA ILE A 55 9.62 -10.62 -1.03
C ILE A 55 9.32 -11.51 -2.25
N LYS A 56 8.81 -12.71 -2.02
CA LYS A 56 8.50 -13.68 -3.08
C LYS A 56 7.10 -14.24 -2.90
N ASP A 57 6.40 -14.44 -3.99
CA ASP A 57 5.11 -15.11 -4.04
C ASP A 57 5.00 -15.98 -5.31
N GLN A 58 4.13 -16.98 -5.29
CA GLN A 58 3.85 -17.85 -6.44
C GLN A 58 2.39 -17.72 -6.84
N VAL A 59 2.16 -17.34 -8.10
CA VAL A 59 0.82 -17.14 -8.64
C VAL A 59 0.66 -17.99 -9.88
N GLN A 60 -0.48 -18.67 -10.00
CA GLN A 60 -0.89 -19.37 -11.20
C GLN A 60 -1.76 -18.43 -12.03
N LEU A 61 -1.28 -18.01 -13.19
CA LEU A 61 -1.96 -17.05 -14.05
C LEU A 61 -2.69 -17.71 -15.23
N ASN A 62 -2.14 -18.81 -15.73
CA ASN A 62 -2.71 -19.56 -16.83
C ASN A 62 -2.84 -21.04 -16.44
N ASP A 63 -3.78 -21.71 -17.07
CA ASP A 63 -3.86 -23.16 -17.07
C ASP A 63 -3.12 -23.68 -18.31
N VAL A 64 -2.22 -24.63 -18.11
CA VAL A 64 -1.54 -25.31 -19.21
C VAL A 64 -2.35 -26.55 -19.65
N GLY A 65 -3.32 -26.99 -18.84
CA GLY A 65 -4.35 -27.95 -19.21
C GLY A 65 -3.79 -29.32 -19.57
N THR A 66 -3.67 -30.22 -18.59
CA THR A 66 -3.27 -31.62 -18.82
C THR A 66 -4.47 -32.55 -19.03
N ALA A 67 -5.69 -32.01 -19.02
CA ALA A 67 -6.91 -32.79 -19.21
C ALA A 67 -7.14 -33.07 -20.70
N GLU A 68 -7.08 -34.35 -21.07
CA GLU A 68 -7.37 -34.83 -22.42
C GLU A 68 -8.47 -35.90 -22.43
N PHE A 69 -9.25 -35.94 -23.51
CA PHE A 69 -10.17 -37.03 -23.76
C PHE A 69 -9.39 -38.15 -24.46
N TYR A 70 -9.41 -39.36 -23.91
CA TYR A 70 -8.71 -40.52 -24.47
C TYR A 70 -9.71 -41.62 -24.84
N ASP A 71 -9.44 -42.36 -25.92
CA ASP A 71 -10.27 -43.49 -26.34
C ASP A 71 -9.86 -44.80 -25.63
N PRO A 72 -10.78 -45.78 -25.51
CA PRO A 72 -10.44 -47.09 -24.95
C PRO A 72 -9.40 -47.79 -25.85
N ASN A 73 -8.18 -47.99 -25.32
CA ASN A 73 -6.97 -48.54 -25.96
C ASN A 73 -5.99 -47.53 -26.59
N GLU A 74 -6.17 -46.23 -26.37
CA GLU A 74 -5.13 -45.24 -26.70
C GLU A 74 -4.10 -45.12 -25.55
N ASP A 75 -2.83 -44.95 -25.91
CA ASP A 75 -1.77 -44.69 -24.93
C ASP A 75 -1.81 -43.20 -24.53
N MET A 76 -2.07 -42.95 -23.25
CA MET A 76 -2.13 -41.60 -22.67
C MET A 76 -0.70 -41.08 -22.40
N ASP A 77 -0.35 -39.91 -22.96
CA ASP A 77 0.95 -39.27 -22.71
C ASP A 77 0.87 -38.35 -21.48
N VAL A 78 1.18 -38.91 -20.30
CA VAL A 78 1.13 -38.17 -19.04
C VAL A 78 2.38 -37.31 -18.89
N GLN A 79 2.21 -36.00 -19.10
CA GLN A 79 3.26 -35.01 -18.87
C GLN A 79 3.10 -34.30 -17.52
N ASN A 80 4.22 -34.07 -16.83
CA ASN A 80 4.25 -33.25 -15.62
C ASN A 80 4.56 -31.79 -16.01
N VAL A 81 3.59 -30.91 -15.85
CA VAL A 81 3.69 -29.50 -16.26
C VAL A 81 3.56 -28.59 -15.05
N ASP A 82 4.45 -27.59 -14.96
CA ASP A 82 4.40 -26.53 -13.95
C ASP A 82 3.87 -25.24 -14.56
N SER A 83 2.82 -24.67 -13.95
CA SER A 83 2.16 -23.43 -14.38
C SER A 83 2.35 -22.27 -13.40
N ALA A 84 3.16 -22.44 -12.36
CA ALA A 84 3.38 -21.42 -11.35
C ALA A 84 4.36 -20.34 -11.83
N VAL A 85 3.95 -19.08 -11.72
CA VAL A 85 4.79 -17.90 -12.01
C VAL A 85 5.28 -17.32 -10.68
N ASN A 86 6.59 -17.12 -10.56
CA ASN A 86 7.21 -16.52 -9.38
C ASN A 86 7.23 -14.99 -9.51
N ILE A 87 6.66 -14.32 -8.52
CA ILE A 87 6.70 -12.86 -8.37
C ILE A 87 7.76 -12.54 -7.34
N THR A 88 8.68 -11.63 -7.65
CA THR A 88 9.76 -11.28 -6.72
C THR A 88 10.00 -9.77 -6.65
N ILE A 89 10.24 -9.28 -5.44
CA ILE A 89 10.47 -7.86 -5.15
C ILE A 89 11.61 -7.72 -4.12
N ASP A 90 12.53 -6.80 -4.36
CA ASP A 90 13.61 -6.49 -3.42
C ASP A 90 13.11 -5.69 -2.21
N TRP A 91 13.67 -5.93 -1.02
CA TRP A 91 13.36 -5.14 0.18
C TRP A 91 13.80 -3.68 0.00
N ARG A 92 12.92 -2.76 0.38
CA ARG A 92 13.19 -1.32 0.38
C ARG A 92 13.06 -0.76 1.79
N PHE A 93 13.98 0.12 2.17
CA PHE A 93 14.07 0.68 3.52
C PHE A 93 13.93 2.19 3.48
N ILE A 94 13.20 2.73 4.45
CA ILE A 94 13.08 4.17 4.71
C ILE A 94 13.71 4.47 6.06
N ALA A 95 14.50 5.54 6.12
CA ALA A 95 15.07 6.05 7.34
C ALA A 95 14.76 7.55 7.43
N ASP A 96 14.35 7.98 8.62
CA ASP A 96 14.19 9.39 8.97
C ASP A 96 15.05 9.67 10.21
N HIS A 97 15.51 10.91 10.36
CA HIS A 97 16.43 11.30 11.42
C HIS A 97 16.03 12.62 12.05
N PHE A 98 16.35 12.77 13.33
CA PHE A 98 16.28 14.05 14.02
C PHE A 98 17.50 14.20 14.92
N SER A 99 17.95 15.43 15.11
CA SER A 99 19.06 15.76 16.01
C SER A 99 18.66 16.84 17.00
N TYR A 100 19.30 16.82 18.15
CA TYR A 100 19.19 17.84 19.18
C TYR A 100 20.55 17.99 19.86
N THR A 101 20.84 19.19 20.36
CA THR A 101 22.04 19.43 21.16
C THR A 101 21.68 19.40 22.65
N GLN A 102 22.63 19.06 23.50
CA GLN A 102 22.40 19.10 24.96
C GLN A 102 22.11 20.51 25.43
N GLN A 103 22.75 21.52 24.84
CA GLN A 103 22.49 22.92 25.15
C GLN A 103 21.03 23.30 24.85
N GLU A 104 20.48 22.83 23.73
CA GLU A 104 19.07 23.05 23.35
C GLU A 104 18.11 22.43 24.38
N VAL A 105 18.41 21.21 24.86
CA VAL A 105 17.61 20.53 25.89
C VAL A 105 17.75 21.22 27.25
N THR A 106 18.95 21.63 27.63
CA THR A 106 19.21 22.32 28.91
C THR A 106 18.56 23.69 28.93
N LEU A 107 18.60 24.44 27.81
CA LEU A 107 17.86 25.68 27.65
C LEU A 107 16.35 25.45 27.69
N ASN A 108 15.89 24.26 27.25
CA ASN A 108 14.49 23.80 27.33
C ASN A 108 14.11 23.17 28.69
N SER A 109 15.03 23.09 29.66
CA SER A 109 14.80 22.51 30.99
C SER A 109 14.91 23.56 32.10
N GLY A 110 13.80 23.91 32.75
CA GLY A 110 13.73 24.90 33.83
C GLY A 110 12.30 25.09 34.36
N ASN A 111 11.94 26.29 34.83
CA ASN A 111 10.58 26.60 35.30
C ASN A 111 9.48 26.33 34.24
N PRO A 112 8.54 25.38 34.44
CA PRO A 112 7.46 25.01 33.51
C PRO A 112 6.52 26.17 33.12
N GLN A 113 6.50 27.29 33.84
CA GLN A 113 5.80 28.51 33.42
C GLN A 113 6.47 29.25 32.24
N THR A 114 7.74 28.97 31.96
CA THR A 114 8.52 29.57 30.85
C THR A 114 8.67 28.65 29.64
N TYR A 115 8.28 27.37 29.74
CA TYR A 115 8.38 26.41 28.64
C TYR A 115 7.03 26.24 27.95
N TYR A 116 6.98 26.64 26.68
CA TYR A 116 5.75 26.58 25.90
C TYR A 116 5.41 25.15 25.42
N LYS A 117 6.41 24.34 25.01
CA LYS A 117 6.24 22.94 24.58
C LYS A 117 7.53 22.10 24.77
N ASN A 118 7.37 20.78 24.97
CA ASN A 118 8.45 19.81 25.08
C ASN A 118 9.17 19.62 23.73
N LEU A 119 10.42 20.06 23.65
CA LEU A 119 11.23 20.06 22.43
C LEU A 119 11.42 18.66 21.83
N ILE A 120 11.82 17.69 22.65
CA ILE A 120 12.15 16.34 22.18
C ILE A 120 10.90 15.66 21.61
N LYS A 121 9.75 15.84 22.28
CA LYS A 121 8.47 15.33 21.79
C LYS A 121 8.08 15.97 20.46
N GLY A 122 8.27 17.28 20.31
CA GLY A 122 8.02 17.98 19.05
C GLY A 122 8.88 17.45 17.89
N LYS A 123 10.19 17.27 18.10
CA LYS A 123 11.08 16.71 17.07
C LYS A 123 10.72 15.26 16.70
N ARG A 124 10.35 14.43 17.68
CA ARG A 124 9.89 13.05 17.43
C ARG A 124 8.58 13.03 16.65
N GLN A 125 7.64 13.91 16.97
CA GLN A 125 6.36 14.01 16.26
C GLN A 125 6.56 14.52 14.83
N ALA A 126 7.49 15.46 14.61
CA ALA A 126 7.86 15.94 13.28
C ALA A 126 8.49 14.82 12.43
N CYS A 127 9.45 14.07 13.00
CA CYS A 127 10.08 12.91 12.35
C CYS A 127 9.04 11.84 11.98
N LYS A 128 8.13 11.48 12.91
CA LYS A 128 7.03 10.55 12.62
C LYS A 128 6.14 11.04 11.47
N THR A 129 5.82 12.33 11.46
CA THR A 129 4.96 12.95 10.42
C THR A 129 5.64 12.96 9.06
N SER A 130 6.92 13.35 9.03
CA SER A 130 7.76 13.33 7.84
C SER A 130 7.82 11.92 7.22
N THR A 131 8.05 10.90 8.06
CA THR A 131 8.06 9.49 7.63
C THR A 131 6.74 9.10 6.95
N PHE A 132 5.58 9.38 7.57
CA PHE A 132 4.29 9.03 6.97
C PHE A 132 3.98 9.81 5.69
N ASN A 133 4.28 11.11 5.67
CA ASN A 133 4.09 11.92 4.48
C ASN A 133 4.94 11.41 3.31
N LYS A 134 6.19 11.00 3.60
CA LYS A 134 7.10 10.44 2.59
C LYS A 134 6.63 9.08 2.08
N MET A 135 6.08 8.23 2.95
CA MET A 135 5.47 6.96 2.55
C MET A 135 4.28 7.18 1.61
N GLU A 136 3.40 8.13 1.92
CA GLU A 136 2.26 8.47 1.07
C GLU A 136 2.71 9.04 -0.28
N ASP A 137 3.71 9.93 -0.30
CA ASP A 137 4.25 10.48 -1.54
C ASP A 137 4.90 9.40 -2.41
N ALA A 138 5.54 8.40 -1.80
CA ALA A 138 6.09 7.26 -2.54
C ALA A 138 4.98 6.37 -3.12
N LEU A 139 3.87 6.19 -2.40
CA LEU A 139 2.73 5.40 -2.84
C LEU A 139 2.07 5.96 -4.11
N TRP A 140 2.05 7.30 -4.26
CA TRP A 140 1.47 8.01 -5.41
C TRP A 140 2.51 8.58 -6.38
N ALA A 141 3.79 8.21 -6.22
CA ALA A 141 4.84 8.69 -7.10
C ALA A 141 4.65 8.20 -8.54
N THR A 142 5.08 9.01 -9.50
CA THR A 142 5.14 8.61 -10.91
C THR A 142 6.01 7.35 -11.04
N PRO A 143 5.55 6.31 -11.76
CA PRO A 143 6.31 5.07 -11.93
C PRO A 143 7.66 5.32 -12.59
N SER A 144 8.72 4.72 -12.05
CA SER A 144 10.09 4.75 -12.61
C SER A 144 10.75 3.38 -12.41
N ASN A 145 11.11 2.71 -13.50
CA ASN A 145 11.70 1.36 -13.42
C ASN A 145 13.03 1.39 -12.66
N ALA A 146 13.88 2.38 -12.95
CA ALA A 146 15.18 2.55 -12.32
C ALA A 146 15.11 2.74 -10.80
N ASP A 147 14.05 3.37 -10.31
CA ASP A 147 13.90 3.68 -8.88
C ASP A 147 13.14 2.59 -8.11
N MET A 148 12.26 1.85 -8.78
CA MET A 148 11.31 0.91 -8.15
C MET A 148 11.68 -0.57 -8.38
N GLU A 149 11.78 -1.00 -9.64
CA GLU A 149 11.95 -2.43 -9.99
C GLU A 149 13.42 -2.83 -10.14
N ALA A 150 14.28 -1.93 -10.63
CA ALA A 150 15.70 -2.21 -10.79
C ALA A 150 16.35 -2.62 -9.46
N SER A 151 17.38 -3.47 -9.51
CA SER A 151 18.08 -3.92 -8.30
C SER A 151 18.68 -2.77 -7.49
N SER A 152 19.12 -1.69 -8.16
CA SER A 152 19.62 -0.46 -7.55
C SER A 152 18.52 0.49 -7.04
N GLY A 153 17.25 0.15 -7.28
CA GLY A 153 16.10 0.91 -6.83
C GLY A 153 16.05 1.06 -5.32
N LYS A 154 15.40 2.12 -4.84
CA LYS A 154 15.30 2.43 -3.40
C LYS A 154 13.86 2.73 -2.96
N VAL A 155 12.97 2.92 -3.92
CA VAL A 155 11.59 3.32 -3.69
C VAL A 155 10.69 2.09 -3.82
N PRO A 156 9.65 1.94 -2.98
CA PRO A 156 8.63 0.91 -3.21
C PRO A 156 7.86 1.17 -4.50
N PHE A 157 7.15 0.13 -4.99
CA PHE A 157 6.20 0.30 -6.10
C PHE A 157 5.10 1.28 -5.70
N SER A 158 4.80 2.23 -6.60
CA SER A 158 3.65 3.12 -6.46
C SER A 158 2.38 2.47 -7.00
N ILE A 159 1.20 2.93 -6.60
CA ILE A 159 -0.08 2.40 -7.09
C ILE A 159 -0.20 2.59 -8.61
N ALA A 160 0.24 3.75 -9.11
CA ALA A 160 0.25 4.04 -10.54
C ALA A 160 1.17 3.11 -11.35
N SER A 161 2.11 2.41 -10.70
CA SER A 161 2.93 1.40 -11.37
C SER A 161 2.19 0.08 -11.57
N LEU A 162 1.17 -0.18 -10.75
CA LEU A 162 0.35 -1.38 -10.81
C LEU A 162 -0.92 -1.17 -11.61
N ILE A 163 -1.52 0.02 -11.56
CA ILE A 163 -2.77 0.36 -12.24
C ILE A 163 -2.47 1.28 -13.43
N THR A 164 -2.49 0.71 -14.63
CA THR A 164 -2.26 1.40 -15.91
C THR A 164 -3.52 1.43 -16.77
N THR A 165 -3.64 2.43 -17.63
CA THR A 165 -4.83 2.66 -18.47
C THR A 165 -5.02 1.60 -19.56
N ASP A 166 -3.94 0.96 -19.98
CA ASP A 166 -3.91 -0.08 -21.02
C ASP A 166 -3.69 -1.48 -20.44
N GLY A 167 -3.61 -1.61 -19.11
CA GLY A 167 -3.33 -2.88 -18.43
C GLY A 167 -1.92 -3.44 -18.72
N LEU A 168 -1.05 -2.68 -19.39
CA LEU A 168 0.32 -3.04 -19.69
C LEU A 168 1.29 -2.42 -18.68
N ALA A 169 2.57 -2.71 -18.85
CA ALA A 169 3.61 -2.12 -18.04
C ALA A 169 3.63 -0.59 -18.24
N PRO A 170 3.78 0.22 -17.17
CA PRO A 170 3.92 1.66 -17.30
C PRO A 170 5.06 2.04 -18.24
N SER A 171 5.00 3.22 -18.86
CA SER A 171 6.06 3.69 -19.74
C SER A 171 7.45 3.58 -19.09
N GLY A 172 8.38 2.90 -19.76
CA GLY A 172 9.73 2.64 -19.24
C GLY A 172 9.88 1.36 -18.43
N PHE A 173 8.80 0.60 -18.20
CA PHE A 173 8.83 -0.74 -17.62
C PHE A 173 8.66 -1.80 -18.71
N THR A 174 9.38 -2.91 -18.57
CA THR A 174 9.17 -4.13 -19.37
C THR A 174 8.42 -5.21 -18.58
N THR A 175 8.62 -5.22 -17.27
CA THR A 175 8.00 -6.15 -16.34
C THR A 175 7.37 -5.38 -15.18
N ILE A 176 6.49 -6.02 -14.45
CA ILE A 176 6.00 -5.56 -13.16
C ILE A 176 6.24 -6.72 -12.20
N MET A 177 7.10 -6.51 -11.20
CA MET A 177 7.49 -7.54 -10.22
C MET A 177 8.09 -8.80 -10.88
N GLY A 178 8.77 -8.62 -12.02
CA GLY A 178 9.38 -9.70 -12.81
C GLY A 178 8.43 -10.39 -13.79
N VAL A 179 7.14 -10.03 -13.84
CA VAL A 179 6.16 -10.58 -14.79
C VAL A 179 5.97 -9.63 -15.96
N ASN A 180 6.03 -10.12 -17.19
CA ASN A 180 5.76 -9.30 -18.38
C ASN A 180 4.26 -9.32 -18.71
N PRO A 181 3.52 -8.21 -18.53
CA PRO A 181 2.10 -8.17 -18.84
C PRO A 181 1.82 -8.40 -20.33
N THR A 182 2.77 -8.15 -21.24
CA THR A 182 2.59 -8.40 -22.67
C THR A 182 2.42 -9.88 -22.98
N THR A 183 3.16 -10.76 -22.30
CA THR A 183 3.09 -12.22 -22.49
C THR A 183 2.06 -12.85 -21.56
N GLU A 184 1.99 -12.41 -20.30
CA GLU A 184 1.09 -12.93 -19.28
C GLU A 184 -0.19 -12.11 -19.22
N THR A 185 -1.19 -12.48 -20.02
CA THR A 185 -2.46 -11.75 -20.10
C THR A 185 -3.27 -11.81 -18.80
N GLY A 186 -3.19 -12.91 -18.05
CA GLY A 186 -3.84 -13.06 -16.73
C GLY A 186 -3.29 -12.13 -15.65
N TRP A 187 -2.10 -11.56 -15.85
CA TRP A 187 -1.49 -10.58 -14.93
C TRP A 187 -2.06 -9.16 -15.09
N ARG A 188 -2.72 -8.87 -16.22
CA ARG A 188 -3.14 -7.51 -16.56
C ARG A 188 -4.32 -7.05 -15.72
N ASN A 189 -4.39 -5.74 -15.52
CA ASN A 189 -5.61 -5.12 -14.99
C ASN A 189 -6.77 -5.35 -15.96
N GLN A 190 -7.97 -5.54 -15.41
CA GLN A 190 -9.18 -5.60 -16.20
C GLN A 190 -9.52 -4.20 -16.68
N ILE A 191 -9.51 -4.01 -18.01
CA ILE A 191 -9.82 -2.74 -18.66
C ILE A 191 -10.95 -2.91 -19.67
N GLU A 192 -11.68 -1.81 -19.89
CA GLU A 192 -12.70 -1.67 -20.92
C GLU A 192 -12.61 -0.26 -21.51
N THR A 193 -12.78 -0.15 -22.82
CA THR A 193 -12.85 1.13 -23.53
C THR A 193 -14.29 1.43 -23.92
N TYR A 194 -14.59 2.71 -24.16
CA TYR A 194 -15.88 3.18 -24.65
C TYR A 194 -15.65 4.20 -25.76
N ASP A 195 -16.66 4.39 -26.61
CA ASP A 195 -16.64 5.44 -27.62
C ASP A 195 -16.98 6.80 -26.99
N ALA A 196 -15.98 7.67 -26.89
CA ALA A 196 -16.13 9.02 -26.36
C ALA A 196 -17.00 9.92 -27.26
N THR A 197 -17.17 9.57 -28.54
CA THR A 197 -18.03 10.33 -29.47
C THR A 197 -19.50 9.95 -29.35
N ASN A 198 -19.79 8.73 -28.89
CA ASN A 198 -21.16 8.23 -28.70
C ASN A 198 -21.37 7.61 -27.32
N ILE A 199 -21.25 8.46 -26.29
CA ILE A 199 -21.27 8.07 -24.87
C ILE A 199 -22.53 7.28 -24.47
N ARG A 200 -23.66 7.50 -25.17
CA ARG A 200 -24.97 6.90 -24.86
C ARG A 200 -25.31 5.70 -25.74
N ASP A 201 -24.38 5.22 -26.56
CA ASP A 201 -24.65 4.03 -27.36
C ASP A 201 -24.87 2.80 -26.47
N ASP A 202 -25.83 1.97 -26.85
CA ASP A 202 -26.18 0.77 -26.09
C ASP A 202 -25.10 -0.32 -26.20
N ASN A 203 -24.26 -0.28 -27.25
CA ASN A 203 -23.23 -1.30 -27.52
C ASN A 203 -21.80 -0.83 -27.21
N ASP A 204 -21.49 0.45 -27.41
CA ASP A 204 -20.12 0.99 -27.19
C ASP A 204 -20.09 2.22 -26.26
N GLY A 205 -21.21 2.57 -25.63
CA GLY A 205 -21.29 3.67 -24.68
C GLY A 205 -20.67 3.35 -23.31
N ILE A 206 -20.56 4.39 -22.47
CA ILE A 206 -19.90 4.30 -21.17
C ILE A 206 -20.58 3.30 -20.22
N LEU A 207 -21.92 3.20 -20.28
CA LEU A 207 -22.68 2.29 -19.43
C LEU A 207 -22.42 0.83 -19.80
N HIS A 208 -22.33 0.52 -21.09
CA HIS A 208 -22.00 -0.83 -21.55
C HIS A 208 -20.56 -1.22 -21.17
N ALA A 209 -19.60 -0.29 -21.31
CA ALA A 209 -18.22 -0.53 -20.87
C ALA A 209 -18.14 -0.79 -19.35
N MET A 210 -18.90 -0.05 -18.53
CA MET A 210 -18.99 -0.29 -17.09
C MET A 210 -19.60 -1.66 -16.75
N ASP A 211 -20.62 -2.09 -17.49
CA ASP A 211 -21.26 -3.40 -17.31
C ASP A 211 -20.32 -4.56 -17.69
N ARG A 212 -19.61 -4.45 -18.83
CA ARG A 212 -18.56 -5.42 -19.21
C ARG A 212 -17.45 -5.51 -18.16
N MET A 213 -17.01 -4.36 -17.65
CA MET A 213 -15.99 -4.31 -16.59
C MET A 213 -16.50 -4.97 -15.30
N TRP A 214 -17.76 -4.74 -14.93
CA TRP A 214 -18.39 -5.41 -13.80
C TRP A 214 -18.43 -6.94 -13.97
N HIS A 215 -18.82 -7.42 -15.16
CA HIS A 215 -18.82 -8.85 -15.48
C HIS A 215 -17.43 -9.48 -15.39
N LYS A 216 -16.39 -8.79 -15.89
CA LYS A 216 -14.99 -9.23 -15.80
C LYS A 216 -14.49 -9.30 -14.35
N CYS A 217 -14.80 -8.30 -13.53
CA CYS A 217 -14.40 -8.27 -12.12
C CYS A 217 -15.16 -9.25 -11.23
N ARG A 218 -16.29 -9.80 -11.69
CA ARG A 218 -17.09 -10.79 -10.95
C ARG A 218 -16.63 -12.24 -11.18
N PHE A 219 -15.50 -12.46 -11.87
CA PHE A 219 -14.96 -13.81 -12.01
C PHE A 219 -14.66 -14.40 -10.63
N ILE A 220 -15.28 -15.53 -10.33
CA ILE A 220 -14.98 -16.37 -9.18
C ILE A 220 -14.37 -17.64 -9.78
N ALA A 221 -13.11 -17.92 -9.44
CA ALA A 221 -12.50 -19.17 -9.85
C ALA A 221 -13.38 -20.36 -9.41
N PRO A 222 -13.52 -21.41 -10.23
CA PRO A 222 -14.18 -22.62 -9.78
C PRO A 222 -13.53 -23.08 -8.47
N MET A 223 -14.36 -23.33 -7.45
CA MET A 223 -13.93 -23.52 -6.06
C MET A 223 -12.81 -24.55 -5.96
N GLY A 224 -11.74 -24.18 -5.24
CA GLY A 224 -10.51 -24.94 -5.14
C GLY A 224 -10.65 -26.15 -4.22
N GLY A 225 -10.59 -27.34 -4.82
CA GLY A 225 -10.33 -28.60 -4.12
C GLY A 225 -11.55 -29.52 -3.94
N PRO A 226 -11.38 -30.85 -4.01
CA PRO A 226 -12.43 -31.85 -3.76
C PRO A 226 -13.11 -31.72 -2.39
N ALA A 227 -12.41 -31.16 -1.39
CA ALA A 227 -12.91 -31.08 -0.01
C ALA A 227 -14.13 -30.16 0.17
N GLU A 228 -14.27 -29.11 -0.66
CA GLU A 228 -15.38 -28.15 -0.54
C GLU A 228 -16.65 -28.61 -1.27
N TYR A 229 -16.53 -29.49 -2.27
CA TYR A 229 -17.65 -30.12 -2.97
C TYR A 229 -18.46 -31.08 -2.10
N PHE A 230 -17.85 -31.61 -1.04
CA PHE A 230 -18.54 -32.47 -0.05
C PHE A 230 -19.01 -31.71 1.20
N ALA A 231 -18.57 -30.46 1.40
CA ALA A 231 -18.83 -29.70 2.64
C ALA A 231 -19.73 -28.48 2.46
N SER A 232 -19.98 -28.01 1.23
CA SER A 232 -20.79 -26.82 0.99
C SER A 232 -22.12 -27.15 0.28
N ASP A 233 -23.22 -26.95 1.02
CA ASP A 233 -24.63 -27.18 0.63
C ASP A 233 -25.16 -26.16 -0.41
N LYS A 234 -24.27 -25.54 -1.19
CA LYS A 234 -24.62 -24.46 -2.13
C LYS A 234 -25.03 -24.96 -3.52
N LEU A 235 -24.89 -26.25 -3.78
CA LEU A 235 -25.27 -26.90 -5.05
C LEU A 235 -26.47 -27.88 -4.92
N GLN A 236 -27.08 -28.01 -3.74
CA GLN A 236 -28.30 -28.83 -3.53
C GLN A 236 -29.60 -28.01 -3.49
N LYS A 237 -29.73 -26.98 -4.35
CA LYS A 237 -31.02 -26.30 -4.56
C LYS A 237 -31.42 -26.30 -6.02
#